data_AF-A0A833LM59-F1
#
_entry.id   AF-A0A833LM59-F1
#
_cell.length_a   1.000
_cell.length_b   1.000
_cell.length_c   1.000
_cell.angle_alpha   90.00
_cell.angle_beta   90.00
_cell.angle_gamma   90.00
#
_symmetry.space_group_name_H-M   'P 1'
#
loop_
_entity.id
_entity.type
_entity.pdbx_description
1 polymer ?
#
loop_
_entity_poly.entity_id
_entity_poly.type
_entity_poly.pdbx_seq_one_letter_code
_entity_poly.pdbx_strand_id
1 'polypeptide(L)'
;MPADRARLDPQHPTLVLARPRRHDEAYCPLPPWRRQSARDGTGGIGLAQFGNITEGLRFRIVLTPGVALGPGKADLLEAIGETRSLTAAAARFGMSYKRGWSLVKELNSIFASPLVETEKGGSGGGGGARLTPLGEHVLGRYRQMETDAGRVIEAGIADLRKHLARPSGTDPSSD
;
A
#
# COMPACT_ATOMS: atom_id res chain seq x y z
N MET A 1 61.16 31.23 26.36
CA MET A 1 60.48 29.91 26.34
C MET A 1 59.18 30.03 27.13
N PRO A 2 58.05 29.54 26.62
CA PRO A 2 56.78 30.29 26.59
C PRO A 2 55.71 29.76 27.55
N ALA A 3 54.70 30.57 27.85
CA ALA A 3 53.39 30.12 28.32
C ALA A 3 52.35 31.14 27.87
N ASP A 4 52.05 31.12 26.57
CA ASP A 4 51.03 31.96 25.98
C ASP A 4 49.65 31.37 26.31
N ARG A 5 48.80 32.23 26.88
CA ARG A 5 47.48 31.89 27.41
C ARG A 5 46.55 31.54 26.23
N ALA A 6 45.98 30.34 26.28
CA ALA A 6 44.96 29.89 25.34
C ALA A 6 43.80 30.91 25.31
N ARG A 7 43.63 31.55 24.15
CA ARG A 7 42.42 32.31 23.81
C ARG A 7 41.31 31.30 23.51
N LEU A 8 40.19 31.44 24.21
CA LEU A 8 38.93 30.80 23.85
C LEU A 8 38.21 31.66 22.81
N ASP A 9 37.85 31.05 21.68
CA ASP A 9 37.02 31.62 20.60
C ASP A 9 35.53 31.51 20.98
N PRO A 10 34.72 32.59 20.97
CA PRO A 10 33.35 32.59 21.47
C PRO A 10 32.23 32.47 20.41
N GLN A 11 32.41 31.80 19.26
CA GLN A 11 31.42 31.86 18.16
C GLN A 11 30.70 30.57 17.71
N HIS A 12 30.69 29.44 18.45
CA HIS A 12 29.83 28.28 18.05
C HIS A 12 29.29 27.43 19.23
N PRO A 13 28.04 27.62 19.68
CA PRO A 13 27.32 26.60 20.43
C PRO A 13 26.50 25.73 19.47
N THR A 14 27.17 24.94 18.62
CA THR A 14 26.46 23.89 17.89
C THR A 14 26.31 22.69 18.82
N LEU A 15 25.07 22.41 19.18
CA LEU A 15 24.65 21.20 19.88
C LEU A 15 25.16 19.99 19.09
N VAL A 16 26.22 19.34 19.57
CA VAL A 16 26.68 18.05 19.05
C VAL A 16 25.63 17.02 19.45
N LEU A 17 24.64 16.81 18.59
CA LEU A 17 23.79 15.63 18.66
C LEU A 17 24.70 14.41 18.51
N ALA A 18 24.80 13.65 19.59
CA ALA A 18 25.48 12.37 19.61
C ALA A 18 24.98 11.52 18.43
N ARG A 19 25.90 11.18 17.51
CA ARG A 19 25.63 10.24 16.43
C ARG A 19 25.11 8.94 17.05
N PRO A 20 23.92 8.44 16.66
CA PRO A 20 23.51 7.11 17.09
C PRO A 20 24.56 6.10 16.58
N ARG A 21 24.95 5.20 17.47
CA ARG A 21 25.87 4.09 17.16
C ARG A 21 25.35 3.35 15.94
N ARG A 22 26.27 3.01 15.03
CA ARG A 22 26.05 2.16 13.86
C ARG A 22 25.13 0.99 14.25
N HIS A 23 23.87 1.07 13.84
CA HIS A 23 23.08 -0.14 13.72
C HIS A 23 23.62 -0.86 12.51
N ASP A 24 23.99 -2.12 12.74
CA ASP A 24 24.36 -3.07 11.72
C ASP A 24 23.44 -2.92 10.50
N GLU A 25 24.13 -2.79 9.38
CA GLU A 25 23.67 -2.89 8.02
C GLU A 25 23.07 -4.29 7.81
N ALA A 26 21.87 -4.50 8.34
CA ALA A 26 21.07 -5.67 8.07
C ALA A 26 20.60 -5.58 6.61
N TYR A 27 21.47 -6.06 5.72
CA TYR A 27 21.09 -6.65 4.45
C TYR A 27 19.86 -7.52 4.69
N CYS A 28 18.68 -7.00 4.33
CA CYS A 28 17.44 -7.76 4.37
C CYS A 28 17.34 -8.44 3.00
N PRO A 29 17.78 -9.71 2.84
CA PRO A 29 17.63 -10.39 1.56
C PRO A 29 16.14 -10.40 1.26
N LEU A 30 15.78 -9.77 0.14
CA LEU A 30 14.43 -9.85 -0.40
C LEU A 30 14.02 -11.34 -0.45
N PRO A 31 12.82 -11.70 0.03
CA PRO A 31 12.36 -13.08 -0.02
C PRO A 31 12.50 -13.64 -1.44
N PRO A 32 12.84 -14.93 -1.61
CA PRO A 32 13.23 -15.50 -2.91
C PRO A 32 12.19 -15.30 -4.02
N TRP A 33 10.91 -15.19 -3.68
CA TRP A 33 9.81 -14.95 -4.62
C TRP A 33 9.72 -13.51 -5.17
N ARG A 34 10.34 -12.51 -4.51
CA ARG A 34 10.38 -11.11 -4.99
C ARG A 34 11.33 -10.92 -6.19
N ARG A 35 12.21 -11.89 -6.43
CA ARG A 35 13.10 -11.90 -7.61
C ARG A 35 12.38 -12.40 -8.88
N GLN A 36 11.25 -13.11 -8.74
CA GLN A 36 10.44 -13.58 -9.88
C GLN A 36 9.49 -12.50 -10.43
N SER A 37 8.97 -11.57 -9.61
CA SER A 37 7.99 -10.57 -10.07
C SER A 37 8.53 -9.58 -11.12
N ALA A 38 9.85 -9.49 -11.28
CA ALA A 38 10.49 -8.69 -12.33
C ALA A 38 10.62 -9.44 -13.68
N ARG A 39 10.45 -10.78 -13.70
CA ARG A 39 10.53 -11.61 -14.92
C ARG A 39 9.17 -12.03 -15.46
N ASP A 40 8.15 -12.04 -14.63
CA ASP A 40 6.78 -12.33 -15.06
C ASP A 40 6.22 -11.12 -15.82
N GLY A 41 6.58 -11.00 -17.10
CA GLY A 41 6.00 -10.08 -18.07
C GLY A 41 4.48 -10.25 -18.21
N THR A 42 3.73 -9.83 -17.19
CA THR A 42 2.26 -9.72 -17.23
C THR A 42 1.92 -8.37 -17.81
N GLY A 43 1.94 -8.31 -19.14
CA GLY A 43 1.32 -7.23 -19.89
C GLY A 43 -0.12 -7.01 -19.43
N GLY A 44 -0.45 -5.77 -19.10
CA GLY A 44 -1.63 -5.12 -19.68
C GLY A 44 -3.02 -5.64 -19.35
N ILE A 45 -3.28 -6.28 -18.20
CA ILE A 45 -4.66 -6.49 -17.72
C ILE A 45 -4.81 -6.05 -16.25
N GLY A 46 -5.01 -4.73 -16.08
CA GLY A 46 -6.28 -4.26 -15.52
C GLY A 46 -6.51 -4.17 -14.01
N LEU A 47 -5.53 -4.22 -13.11
CA LEU A 47 -5.77 -3.71 -11.73
C LEU A 47 -6.14 -2.21 -11.71
N ALA A 48 -5.90 -1.51 -12.81
CA ALA A 48 -6.34 -0.13 -13.04
C ALA A 48 -7.87 0.02 -13.21
N GLN A 49 -8.60 -1.07 -13.51
CA GLN A 49 -10.01 -0.97 -13.91
C GLN A 49 -10.98 -0.74 -12.73
N PHE A 50 -10.58 -1.03 -11.50
CA PHE A 50 -11.35 -0.70 -10.28
C PHE A 50 -10.75 0.47 -9.48
N GLY A 51 -9.56 0.97 -9.87
CA GLY A 51 -8.89 2.07 -9.17
C GLY A 51 -9.56 3.44 -9.39
N ASN A 52 -10.28 3.60 -10.51
CA ASN A 52 -10.77 4.89 -11.00
C ASN A 52 -12.30 4.97 -11.14
N ILE A 53 -13.05 4.02 -10.58
CA ILE A 53 -14.53 4.02 -10.63
C ILE A 53 -15.18 4.85 -9.52
N THR A 54 -14.39 5.27 -8.53
CA THR A 54 -14.84 6.10 -7.41
C THR A 54 -14.07 7.40 -7.41
N GLU A 55 -14.76 8.52 -7.29
CA GLU A 55 -14.12 9.81 -7.09
C GLU A 55 -13.40 9.85 -5.75
N GLY A 56 -12.12 10.24 -5.75
CA GLY A 56 -11.38 10.41 -4.51
C GLY A 56 -9.88 10.30 -4.68
N LEU A 57 -9.18 10.45 -3.56
CA LEU A 57 -7.73 10.28 -3.47
C LEU A 57 -7.39 8.81 -3.26
N ARG A 58 -6.53 8.27 -4.12
CA ARG A 58 -5.88 6.96 -3.93
C ARG A 58 -4.38 7.17 -3.88
N PHE A 59 -3.69 6.71 -2.83
CA PHE A 59 -2.24 6.84 -2.73
C PHE A 59 -1.55 5.56 -2.28
N ARG A 60 -0.25 5.46 -2.61
CA ARG A 60 0.63 4.40 -2.14
C ARG A 60 1.51 4.93 -1.02
N ILE A 61 1.48 4.23 0.12
CA ILE A 61 2.35 4.47 1.26
C ILE A 61 3.53 3.51 1.19
N VAL A 62 4.76 4.03 1.17
CA VAL A 62 5.97 3.23 1.37
C VAL A 62 6.31 3.26 2.86
N LEU A 63 6.22 2.11 3.53
CA LEU A 63 6.49 1.99 4.97
C LEU A 63 7.99 1.80 5.22
N THR A 64 8.64 0.98 4.39
CA THR A 64 10.08 0.76 4.36
C THR A 64 10.50 0.42 2.93
N PRO A 65 11.80 0.46 2.58
CA PRO A 65 12.26 0.05 1.25
C PRO A 65 11.74 -1.34 0.86
N GLY A 66 10.96 -1.40 -0.22
CA GLY A 66 10.32 -2.63 -0.70
C GLY A 66 8.98 -2.97 -0.04
N VAL A 67 8.57 -2.31 1.04
CA VAL A 67 7.26 -2.52 1.67
C VAL A 67 6.37 -1.32 1.36
N ALA A 68 5.31 -1.57 0.58
CA ALA A 68 4.32 -0.55 0.26
C ALA A 68 2.90 -1.06 0.41
N LEU A 69 2.06 -0.24 1.01
CA LEU A 69 0.61 -0.40 1.08
C LEU A 69 -0.02 0.57 0.07
N GLY A 70 -0.80 0.06 -0.85
CA GLY A 70 -1.47 0.89 -1.85
C GLY A 70 -2.89 0.40 -2.12
N PRO A 71 -3.63 1.07 -3.01
CA PRO A 71 -5.07 0.88 -3.17
C PRO A 71 -5.42 -0.58 -3.43
N GLY A 72 -4.74 -1.25 -4.38
CA GLY A 72 -5.06 -2.65 -4.68
C GLY A 72 -4.83 -3.64 -3.52
N LYS A 73 -3.91 -3.35 -2.58
CA LYS A 73 -3.73 -4.18 -1.37
C LYS A 73 -4.83 -3.90 -0.34
N ALA A 74 -5.21 -2.63 -0.18
CA ALA A 74 -6.30 -2.23 0.70
C ALA A 74 -7.65 -2.74 0.20
N ASP A 75 -7.95 -2.58 -1.09
CA ASP A 75 -9.17 -3.06 -1.73
C ASP A 75 -9.27 -4.60 -1.61
N LEU A 76 -8.16 -5.33 -1.77
CA LEU A 76 -8.15 -6.77 -1.54
C LEU A 76 -8.51 -7.14 -0.10
N LEU A 77 -7.94 -6.45 0.89
CA LEU A 77 -8.27 -6.68 2.30
C LEU A 77 -9.75 -6.41 2.57
N GLU A 78 -10.28 -5.30 2.04
CA GLU A 78 -11.69 -4.92 2.15
C GLU A 78 -12.60 -5.99 1.52
N ALA A 79 -12.30 -6.43 0.30
CA ALA A 79 -13.08 -7.48 -0.36
C ALA A 79 -13.03 -8.82 0.38
N ILE A 80 -11.91 -9.17 1.02
CA ILE A 80 -11.82 -10.36 1.86
C ILE A 80 -12.70 -10.19 3.11
N GLY A 81 -12.69 -9.02 3.73
CA GLY A 81 -13.58 -8.70 4.85
C GLY A 81 -15.06 -8.85 4.50
N GLU A 82 -15.47 -8.37 3.32
CA GLU A 82 -16.86 -8.45 2.86
C GLU A 82 -17.28 -9.86 2.43
N THR A 83 -16.47 -10.53 1.61
CA THR A 83 -16.83 -11.80 0.98
C THR A 83 -16.52 -13.01 1.86
N ARG A 84 -15.63 -12.85 2.84
CA ARG A 84 -15.06 -13.91 3.67
C ARG A 84 -14.46 -15.08 2.88
N SER A 85 -14.06 -14.83 1.63
CA SER A 85 -13.49 -15.84 0.73
C SER A 85 -12.44 -15.21 -0.19
N LEU A 86 -11.25 -15.81 -0.22
CA LEU A 86 -10.16 -15.35 -1.09
C LEU A 86 -10.51 -15.52 -2.58
N THR A 87 -11.23 -16.58 -2.93
CA THR A 87 -11.65 -16.83 -4.32
C THR A 87 -12.67 -15.80 -4.78
N ALA A 88 -13.66 -15.48 -3.95
CA ALA A 88 -14.65 -14.45 -4.27
C ALA A 88 -14.01 -13.05 -4.34
N ALA A 89 -13.11 -12.74 -3.41
CA ALA A 89 -12.34 -11.50 -3.46
C ALA A 89 -11.51 -11.41 -4.75
N ALA A 90 -10.73 -12.45 -5.09
CA ALA A 90 -9.93 -12.48 -6.31
C ALA A 90 -10.78 -12.34 -7.59
N ALA A 91 -11.95 -12.98 -7.63
CA ALA A 91 -12.89 -12.86 -8.74
C ALA A 91 -13.40 -11.43 -8.92
N ARG A 92 -13.67 -10.69 -7.82
CA ARG A 92 -14.08 -9.27 -7.88
C ARG A 92 -13.01 -8.37 -8.51
N PHE A 93 -11.74 -8.71 -8.37
CA PHE A 93 -10.63 -7.98 -8.99
C PHE A 93 -10.24 -8.51 -10.39
N GLY A 94 -11.02 -9.43 -10.97
CA GLY A 94 -10.69 -10.05 -12.25
C GLY A 94 -9.34 -10.76 -12.26
N MET A 95 -8.87 -11.23 -11.09
CA MET A 95 -7.56 -11.87 -10.96
C MET A 95 -7.66 -13.35 -10.62
N SER A 96 -6.63 -14.11 -10.98
CA SER A 96 -6.55 -15.53 -10.62
C SER A 96 -6.41 -15.70 -9.11
N TYR A 97 -6.97 -16.80 -8.59
CA TYR A 97 -6.80 -17.20 -7.19
C TYR A 97 -5.32 -17.20 -6.76
N LYS A 98 -4.43 -17.71 -7.62
CA LYS A 98 -2.98 -17.72 -7.39
C LYS A 98 -2.43 -16.32 -7.15
N ARG A 99 -2.91 -15.31 -7.89
CA ARG A 99 -2.50 -13.91 -7.73
C ARG A 99 -2.99 -13.33 -6.40
N GLY A 100 -4.26 -13.56 -6.06
CA GLY A 100 -4.83 -13.16 -4.76
C GLY A 100 -4.06 -13.78 -3.59
N TRP A 101 -3.74 -15.08 -3.67
CA TRP A 101 -2.96 -15.78 -2.65
C TRP A 101 -1.54 -15.23 -2.51
N SER A 102 -0.85 -14.92 -3.61
CA SER A 102 0.47 -14.29 -3.54
C SER A 102 0.44 -12.93 -2.83
N LEU A 103 -0.59 -12.11 -3.09
CA LEU A 103 -0.76 -10.81 -2.42
C LEU A 103 -1.04 -10.96 -0.92
N VAL A 104 -1.92 -11.90 -0.55
CA VAL A 104 -2.20 -12.21 0.87
C VAL A 104 -0.94 -12.72 1.56
N LYS A 105 -0.17 -13.59 0.91
CA LYS A 105 1.10 -14.09 1.46
C LYS A 105 2.12 -12.99 1.64
N GLU A 106 2.24 -12.08 0.67
CA GLU A 106 3.09 -10.89 0.79
C GLU A 106 2.66 -10.05 2.00
N LEU A 107 1.36 -9.73 2.12
CA LEU A 107 0.81 -8.96 3.25
C LEU A 107 1.11 -9.64 4.59
N ASN A 108 0.82 -10.93 4.74
CA ASN A 108 1.09 -11.65 5.98
C ASN A 108 2.59 -11.75 6.33
N SER A 109 3.48 -11.66 5.34
CA SER A 109 4.94 -11.70 5.57
C SER A 109 5.54 -10.35 5.99
N ILE A 110 4.83 -9.25 5.74
CA ILE A 110 5.32 -7.89 5.97
C ILE A 110 5.04 -7.42 7.40
N PHE A 111 3.92 -7.85 7.98
CA PHE A 111 3.46 -7.40 9.30
C PHE A 111 3.86 -8.38 10.41
N ALA A 112 3.92 -7.88 11.64
CA ALA A 112 4.29 -8.67 12.83
C ALA A 112 3.31 -9.82 13.13
N SER A 113 2.09 -9.75 12.60
CA SER A 113 1.10 -10.82 12.66
C SER A 113 0.36 -10.90 11.32
N PRO A 114 -0.25 -12.06 10.99
CA PRO A 114 -1.01 -12.21 9.76
C PRO A 114 -2.12 -11.16 9.70
N LEU A 115 -2.33 -10.55 8.53
CA LEU A 115 -3.48 -9.66 8.28
C LEU A 115 -4.72 -10.45 7.85
N VAL A 116 -4.49 -11.60 7.21
CA VAL A 116 -5.55 -12.48 6.70
C VAL A 116 -5.30 -13.90 7.19
N GLU A 117 -6.31 -14.49 7.80
CA GLU A 117 -6.37 -15.92 8.08
C GLU A 117 -7.13 -16.63 6.97
N THR A 118 -6.54 -17.69 6.42
CA THR A 118 -7.17 -18.52 5.39
C THR A 118 -7.45 -19.91 5.95
N GLU A 119 -8.72 -20.31 5.95
CA GLU A 119 -9.13 -21.67 6.26
C GLU A 119 -9.03 -22.52 4.99
N LYS A 120 -8.30 -23.64 5.07
CA LYS A 120 -8.25 -24.60 3.97
C LYS A 120 -9.62 -25.24 3.81
N GLY A 121 -10.29 -24.93 2.70
CA GLY A 121 -11.51 -25.62 2.32
C GLY A 121 -11.20 -27.08 2.03
N GLY A 122 -11.91 -28.00 2.69
CA GLY A 122 -11.89 -29.42 2.34
C GLY A 122 -12.46 -29.68 0.94
N SER A 123 -12.67 -30.96 0.61
CA SER A 123 -13.03 -31.50 -0.71
C SER A 123 -14.27 -30.90 -1.41
N GLY A 124 -14.99 -29.96 -0.77
CA GLY A 124 -16.15 -29.23 -1.30
C GLY A 124 -15.89 -27.78 -1.73
N GLY A 125 -14.64 -27.32 -1.83
CA GLY A 125 -14.29 -26.05 -2.50
C GLY A 125 -14.51 -24.75 -1.70
N GLY A 126 -14.98 -24.81 -0.45
CA GLY A 126 -15.22 -23.65 0.40
C GLY A 126 -14.03 -23.33 1.31
N GLY A 127 -12.95 -22.75 0.78
CA GLY A 127 -11.90 -22.15 1.59
C GLY A 127 -12.31 -20.74 2.06
N GLY A 128 -12.40 -20.54 3.38
CA GLY A 128 -12.68 -19.24 3.98
C GLY A 128 -11.45 -18.36 4.04
N ALA A 129 -11.63 -17.04 3.96
CA ALA A 129 -10.58 -16.08 4.27
C ALA A 129 -11.17 -14.95 5.12
N ARG A 130 -10.51 -14.59 6.21
CA ARG A 130 -11.00 -13.55 7.14
C ARG A 130 -9.88 -12.59 7.49
N LEU A 131 -10.24 -11.34 7.74
CA LEU A 131 -9.30 -10.39 8.30
C LEU A 131 -9.05 -10.73 9.77
N THR A 132 -7.80 -10.58 10.20
CA THR A 132 -7.44 -10.62 11.62
C THR A 132 -7.71 -9.24 12.24
N PRO A 133 -7.70 -9.11 13.58
CA PRO A 133 -7.81 -7.80 14.23
C PRO A 133 -6.74 -6.81 13.75
N LEU A 134 -5.53 -7.30 13.43
CA LEU A 134 -4.48 -6.47 12.84
C LEU A 134 -4.81 -6.08 11.40
N GLY A 135 -5.35 -7.00 10.60
CA GLY A 135 -5.81 -6.73 9.24
C GLY A 135 -6.87 -5.63 9.18
N GLU A 136 -7.88 -5.71 10.06
CA GLU A 136 -8.92 -4.70 10.20
C GLU A 136 -8.34 -3.35 10.64
N HIS A 137 -7.44 -3.34 11.62
CA HIS A 137 -6.77 -2.11 12.05
C HIS A 137 -5.96 -1.47 10.92
N VAL A 138 -5.16 -2.24 10.18
CA VAL A 138 -4.35 -1.72 9.07
C VAL A 138 -5.23 -1.17 7.95
N LEU A 139 -6.28 -1.88 7.57
CA LEU A 139 -7.24 -1.41 6.57
C LEU A 139 -7.94 -0.12 7.02
N GLY A 140 -8.43 -0.10 8.26
CA GLY A 140 -9.07 1.09 8.84
C GLY A 140 -8.15 2.30 8.89
N ARG A 141 -6.87 2.11 9.29
CA ARG A 141 -5.87 3.18 9.25
C ARG A 141 -5.62 3.69 7.84
N TYR A 142 -5.51 2.80 6.86
CA TYR A 142 -5.33 3.19 5.46
C TYR A 142 -6.51 4.03 4.95
N ARG A 143 -7.76 3.59 5.18
CA ARG A 143 -8.98 4.32 4.77
C ARG A 143 -9.13 5.66 5.49
N GLN A 144 -8.75 5.72 6.76
CA GLN A 144 -8.75 6.97 7.52
C GLN A 144 -7.76 7.98 6.92
N MET A 145 -6.53 7.54 6.60
CA MET A 145 -5.55 8.41 5.95
C MET A 145 -6.00 8.85 4.55
N GLU A 146 -6.68 8.00 3.78
CA GLU A 146 -7.31 8.39 2.51
C GLU A 146 -8.34 9.52 2.70
N THR A 147 -9.18 9.40 3.72
CA THR A 147 -10.19 10.40 4.06
C THR A 147 -9.57 11.71 4.50
N ASP A 148 -8.60 11.66 5.41
CA ASP A 148 -7.96 12.86 5.96
C ASP A 148 -7.17 13.61 4.89
N ALA A 149 -6.40 12.89 4.07
CA ALA A 149 -5.69 13.50 2.95
C ALA A 149 -6.65 14.03 1.89
N GLY A 150 -7.75 13.31 1.60
CA GLY A 150 -8.81 13.75 0.69
C GLY A 150 -9.41 15.10 1.08
N ARG A 151 -9.66 15.33 2.37
CA ARG A 151 -10.13 16.63 2.90
C ARG A 151 -9.14 17.76 2.64
N VAL A 152 -7.85 17.50 2.86
CA VAL A 152 -6.80 18.53 2.66
C VAL A 152 -6.69 18.95 1.19
N ILE A 153 -6.85 18.00 0.26
CA ILE A 153 -6.66 18.26 -1.17
C ILE A 153 -7.95 18.58 -1.94
N GLU A 154 -9.10 18.63 -1.25
CA GLU A 154 -10.42 18.81 -1.86
C GLU A 154 -10.47 20.03 -2.79
N ALA A 155 -9.92 21.18 -2.34
CA ALA A 155 -9.86 22.39 -3.15
C ALA A 155 -9.04 22.20 -4.44
N GLY A 156 -7.94 21.46 -4.37
CA GLY A 156 -7.11 21.14 -5.55
C GLY A 156 -7.82 20.18 -6.51
N ILE A 157 -8.53 19.17 -5.99
CA ILE A 157 -9.36 18.29 -6.82
C ILE A 157 -10.48 19.08 -7.51
N ALA A 158 -11.16 19.97 -6.79
CA ALA A 158 -12.21 20.82 -7.33
C ALA A 158 -11.69 21.77 -8.43
N ASP A 159 -10.46 22.25 -8.30
CA ASP A 159 -9.81 23.06 -9.32
C ASP A 159 -9.53 22.26 -10.60
N LEU A 160 -8.89 21.09 -10.47
CA LEU A 160 -8.63 20.20 -11.60
C LEU A 160 -9.91 19.79 -12.33
N ARG A 161 -11.02 19.59 -11.60
CA ARG A 161 -12.32 19.25 -12.17
C ARG A 161 -12.85 20.31 -13.14
N LYS A 162 -12.57 21.60 -12.91
CA LYS A 162 -13.01 22.68 -13.81
C LYS A 162 -12.36 22.61 -15.20
N HIS A 163 -11.21 21.94 -15.28
CA HIS A 163 -10.44 21.78 -16.51
C HIS A 163 -10.70 20.45 -17.23
N LEU A 164 -11.58 19.60 -16.69
CA LEU A 164 -11.97 18.37 -17.38
C LEU A 164 -12.75 18.72 -18.64
N ALA A 165 -12.36 18.12 -19.77
CA ALA A 165 -13.17 18.16 -20.97
C ALA A 165 -14.55 17.59 -20.64
N ARG A 166 -15.63 18.29 -21.03
CA ARG A 166 -16.97 17.71 -20.97
C ARG A 166 -16.92 16.40 -21.77
N PRO A 167 -17.38 15.27 -21.23
CA PRO A 167 -17.41 14.04 -22.00
C PRO A 167 -18.21 14.31 -23.27
N SER A 168 -17.53 14.28 -24.43
CA SER A 168 -18.18 14.37 -25.73
C SER A 168 -19.20 13.24 -25.80
N GLY A 169 -20.45 13.60 -26.07
CA GLY A 169 -21.63 12.81 -25.76
C GLY A 169 -21.54 11.35 -26.20
N THR A 170 -22.00 10.46 -25.31
CA THR A 170 -22.74 9.30 -25.79
C THR A 170 -24.05 9.88 -26.32
N ASP A 171 -24.14 10.06 -27.63
CA ASP A 171 -25.38 10.39 -28.32
C ASP A 171 -26.15 9.06 -28.47
N PRO A 172 -27.26 8.82 -27.74
CA PRO A 172 -27.97 7.55 -27.83
C PRO A 172 -28.97 7.49 -28.99
N SER A 173 -28.80 8.30 -30.04
CA SER A 173 -29.69 8.32 -31.21
C SER A 173 -28.94 8.20 -32.53
N SER A 174 -28.54 6.98 -32.86
CA SER A 174 -28.40 6.54 -34.26
C SER A 174 -28.66 5.04 -34.32
N ASP A 175 -29.94 4.67 -34.26
CA ASP A 175 -30.62 3.71 -35.15
C ASP A 175 -32.14 3.73 -34.91
#